data_AF-A0A4V2JB97-F1
#
_entry.id   AF-A0A4V2JB97-F1
#
_cell.length_a   1.000
_cell.length_b   1.000
_cell.length_c   1.000
_cell.angle_alpha   90.00
_cell.angle_beta   90.00
_cell.angle_gamma   90.00
#
_symmetry.space_group_name_H-M   'P 1'
#
loop_
_entity.id
_entity.type
_entity.pdbx_description
1 polymer ?
#
loop_
_entity_poly.entity_id
_entity_poly.type
_entity_poly.pdbx_seq_one_letter_code
_entity_poly.pdbx_strand_id
1 'polypeptide(L)' 'MKYFNYILIIIGAIVAMYAKAGESQNQIILIVGIVVLMIGVYRITKTIPSKNEENQEGEK' A
#
# COMPACT_ATOMS: atom_id res chain seq x y z
N MET A 1 0.94 -13.93 8.39
CA MET A 1 0.49 -12.70 9.10
C MET A 1 -0.30 -11.80 8.13
N LYS A 2 -1.60 -12.05 7.93
CA LYS A 2 -2.45 -11.29 6.98
C LYS A 2 -2.60 -9.78 7.32
N TYR A 3 -2.42 -9.42 8.60
CA TYR A 3 -2.58 -8.04 9.10
C TYR A 3 -1.37 -7.12 8.90
N PHE A 4 -0.18 -7.69 8.64
CA PHE A 4 1.06 -6.92 8.54
C PHE A 4 1.01 -5.91 7.38
N ASN A 5 0.34 -6.27 6.29
CA ASN A 5 0.20 -5.39 5.14
C ASN A 5 -0.72 -4.18 5.43
N TYR A 6 -1.76 -4.36 6.25
CA TYR A 6 -2.70 -3.29 6.59
C TYR A 6 -2.06 -2.23 7.49
N ILE A 7 -1.19 -2.68 8.41
CA ILE A 7 -0.38 -1.80 9.27
C ILE A 7 0.55 -0.92 8.41
N LEU A 8 1.10 -1.46 7.32
CA LEU A 8 1.98 -0.72 6.40
C LEU A 8 1.26 0.44 5.70
N ILE A 9 -0.03 0.28 5.33
CA ILE A 9 -0.85 1.38 4.77
C ILE A 9 -1.11 2.46 5.82
N ILE A 10 -1.53 2.07 7.03
CA ILE A 10 -1.83 3.02 8.11
C ILE A 10 -0.60 3.88 8.43
N ILE A 11 0.58 3.26 8.51
CA ILE A 11 1.84 3.97 8.76
C ILE A 11 2.17 4.91 7.58
N GLY A 12 2.05 4.44 6.33
CA GLY A 12 2.28 5.28 5.15
C GLY A 12 1.34 6.49 5.07
N ALA A 13 0.06 6.30 5.42
CA ALA A 13 -0.94 7.36 5.45
C ALA A 13 -0.63 8.42 6.51
N ILE A 14 -0.25 7.98 7.71
CA ILE A 14 0.17 8.87 8.80
C ILE A 14 1.39 9.69 8.38
N VAL A 15 2.44 9.05 7.84
CA VAL A 15 3.67 9.73 7.39
C VAL A 15 3.38 10.77 6.30
N ALA A 16 2.54 10.43 5.31
CA ALA A 16 2.15 11.36 4.24
C ALA A 16 1.35 12.56 4.77
N MET A 17 0.45 12.34 5.74
CA MET A 17 -0.29 13.42 6.40
C MET A 17 0.64 14.34 7.20
N TYR A 18 1.57 13.77 8.00
CA TYR A 18 2.55 14.54 8.75
C TYR A 18 3.49 15.35 7.84
N ALA A 19 3.89 14.79 6.70
CA ALA A 19 4.72 15.48 5.72
C ALA A 19 4.04 16.73 5.12
N LYS A 20 2.70 16.75 5.13
CA LYS A 20 1.88 17.82 4.54
C LYS A 20 1.32 18.82 5.57
N ALA A 21 1.39 18.51 6.87
CA ALA A 21 0.72 19.28 7.93
C ALA A 21 1.50 20.53 8.41
N GLY A 22 2.76 20.72 8.02
CA GLY A 22 3.58 21.88 8.38
C GLY A 22 3.66 22.95 7.30
N GLU A 23 3.82 24.22 7.70
CA GLU A 23 4.02 25.38 6.78
C GLU A 23 5.23 25.19 5.85
N SER A 24 6.26 24.46 6.30
CA SER A 24 7.32 23.95 5.44
C SER A 24 6.90 22.58 4.90
N GLN A 25 6.14 22.54 3.81
CA GLN A 25 5.92 21.30 3.07
C GLN A 25 7.29 20.77 2.64
N ASN A 26 7.80 19.78 3.39
CA ASN A 26 9.04 19.12 3.03
C ASN A 26 8.71 18.17 1.88
N GLN A 27 8.75 18.73 0.66
CA GLN A 27 8.38 18.06 -0.58
C GLN A 27 9.10 16.71 -0.74
N ILE A 28 10.32 16.59 -0.21
CA ILE A 28 11.08 15.33 -0.19
C ILE A 28 10.40 14.31 0.71
N ILE A 29 10.01 14.68 1.93
CA ILE A 29 9.29 13.78 2.86
C ILE A 29 7.91 13.41 2.29
N LEU A 30 7.23 14.33 1.61
CA LEU A 30 5.95 14.05 0.95
C LEU A 30 6.09 13.00 -0.16
N ILE A 31 7.09 13.17 -1.04
CA ILE A 31 7.39 12.22 -2.12
C ILE A 31 7.73 10.85 -1.54
N VAL A 32 8.59 10.80 -0.52
CA VAL A 32 8.95 9.56 0.18
C VAL A 32 7.72 8.89 0.80
N GLY A 33 6.84 9.66 1.45
CA GLY A 33 5.60 9.14 2.03
C GLY A 33 4.66 8.52 0.99
N ILE A 34 4.50 9.17 -0.17
CA ILE A 34 3.68 8.65 -1.28
C ILE A 34 4.32 7.38 -1.88
N VAL A 35 5.64 7.35 -2.08
CA VAL A 35 6.34 6.16 -2.62
C VAL A 35 6.20 4.98 -1.66
N VAL A 36 6.33 5.20 -0.35
CA VAL A 36 6.12 4.16 0.67
C VAL A 36 4.68 3.67 0.67
N LEU A 37 3.70 4.58 0.53
CA LEU A 37 2.29 4.21 0.36
C LEU A 37 2.07 3.34 -0.89
N MET A 38 2.63 3.74 -2.04
CA MET A 38 2.52 2.97 -3.28
C MET A 38 3.11 1.56 -3.13
N ILE A 39 4.27 1.43 -2.49
CA ILE A 39 4.88 0.12 -2.22
C ILE A 39 4.00 -0.72 -1.27
N GLY A 40 3.42 -0.10 -0.24
CA GLY A 40 2.54 -0.78 0.70
C GLY A 40 1.25 -1.28 0.05
N VAL A 41 0.60 -0.44 -0.75
CA VAL A 41 -0.58 -0.80 -1.55
C VAL A 41 -0.22 -1.88 -2.57
N TYR A 42 0.90 -1.75 -3.28
CA TYR A 42 1.37 -2.75 -4.25
C TYR A 42 1.61 -4.13 -3.61
N ARG A 43 2.22 -4.19 -2.42
CA ARG A 43 2.39 -5.44 -1.68
C ARG A 43 1.05 -6.08 -1.31
N ILE A 44 0.05 -5.29 -0.93
CA ILE A 44 -1.30 -5.79 -0.64
C ILE A 44 -1.91 -6.38 -1.91
N THR A 45 -1.92 -5.61 -3.00
CA THR A 45 -2.49 -6.04 -4.28
C THR A 45 -1.81 -7.30 -4.81
N LYS A 46 -0.51 -7.50 -4.59
CA LYS A 46 0.20 -8.76 -4.92
C LYS A 46 -0.05 -9.92 -3.94
N THR A 47 -0.33 -9.64 -2.67
CA THR A 47 -0.56 -10.68 -1.64
C THR A 47 -2.00 -11.15 -1.63
N ILE A 48 -2.94 -10.31 -2.10
CA ILE A 48 -4.29 -10.76 -2.44
C ILE A 48 -4.11 -11.70 -3.64
N PRO A 49 -4.35 -13.02 -3.49
CA PRO A 49 -4.29 -13.92 -4.62
C PRO A 49 -5.31 -13.40 -5.62
N SER A 50 -4.84 -13.11 -6.83
CA SER A 50 -5.70 -12.74 -7.93
C SER A 50 -6.80 -13.80 -8.01
N LYS A 51 -8.07 -13.40 -7.94
CA LYS A 51 -9.21 -14.29 -8.18
C LYS A 51 -9.31 -14.63 -9.67
N ASN A 52 -8.18 -15.07 -10.25
CA ASN A 52 -8.02 -15.52 -11.62
C ASN A 52 -7.51 -16.97 -11.67
N GLU A 53 -7.46 -17.70 -10.54
CA GLU A 53 -7.12 -19.13 -10.50
C GLU A 53 -8.30 -20.01 -10.07
N GLU A 54 -9.55 -19.52 -10.16
CA GLU A 54 -10.78 -20.31 -9.94
C GLU A 54 -11.60 -20.41 -11.23
N ASN A 55 -10.97 -20.76 -12.36
CA ASN A 55 -11.65 -21.13 -13.61
C ASN A 55 -10.78 -22.10 -14.43
N GLN A 56 -10.24 -23.15 -13.80
CA GLN A 56 -9.53 -24.23 -14.51
C GLN A 56 -9.99 -25.65 -14.14
N GLU A 57 -11.22 -25.83 -13.65
CA GLU A 57 -11.77 -27.19 -13.46
C GLU A 57 -13.21 -27.25 -13.94
N GLY A 58 -13.41 -27.73 -15.17
CA GLY A 58 -14.75 -27.92 -15.75
C GLY A 58 -14.78 -28.30 -17.22
N GLU A 59 -13.79 -29.05 -17.72
CA GLU A 59 -13.91 -29.76 -18.99
C GLU A 59 -13.45 -31.20 -18.78
N LYS A 60 -14.42 -32.06 -18.42
CA LYS A 60 -14.60 -33.48 -18.79
C LYS A 60 -15.76 -34.10 -18.04
#